data_AF-W2SZH8-F1
#
_entry.id   AF-W2SZH8-F1
#
_cell.length_a   1.000
_cell.length_b   1.000
_cell.length_c   1.000
_cell.angle_alpha   90.00
_cell.angle_beta   90.00
_cell.angle_gamma   90.00
#
_symmetry.space_group_name_H-M   'P 1'
#
loop_
_entity.id
_entity.type
_entity.pdbx_description
1 polymer ?
#
loop_
_entity_poly.entity_id
_entity_poly.type
_entity_poly.pdbx_seq_one_letter_code
_entity_poly.pdbx_strand_id
1 'polypeptide(L)'
;RQISRGLPYSYDRLLNVLSTVYNTPSTDDPSFTLADLVLPQMEFFASLMQDSIDAPLIDRFFNKVFGKIYKPELWESADSWNANAFKYAFLPYAVKYNIGDAVQRAKKVFREIDVNCAALQSNNGSSWCSGVSVEIHRAAYCAAGKYDNERGENYDKLMDYYSGEVKVNPYFFQEYRALLEGMACTELPGRLETLIELFLESPLQPSMIFGWFKSNPKASDALYGYLDRKSDSVLKYDGLSSYFDAMTYNWRSKTRLQQFTKLHQKLLQKLNKEQKALFDEYEEKIKKNIE
;
A
#
# COMPACT_ATOMS: atom_id res chain seq x y z
N ARG A 1 -31.83 -16.97 0.92
CA ARG A 1 -32.43 -15.61 0.88
C ARG A 1 -32.35 -15.04 2.30
N GLN A 2 -31.38 -14.17 2.57
CA GLN A 2 -31.28 -13.49 3.87
C GLN A 2 -32.35 -12.39 3.95
N ILE A 3 -33.11 -12.39 5.03
CA ILE A 3 -34.15 -11.39 5.32
C ILE A 3 -33.42 -10.09 5.71
N SER A 4 -33.46 -9.08 4.84
CA SER A 4 -32.91 -7.76 5.17
C SER A 4 -33.83 -7.08 6.20
N ARG A 5 -33.26 -6.61 7.31
CA ARG A 5 -34.00 -5.99 8.43
C ARG A 5 -34.51 -4.56 8.12
N GLY A 6 -34.89 -4.27 6.88
CA GLY A 6 -35.58 -3.01 6.54
C GLY A 6 -34.85 -1.69 6.87
N LEU A 7 -33.57 -1.73 7.26
CA LEU A 7 -32.78 -0.53 7.46
C LEU A 7 -32.44 0.07 6.08
N PRO A 8 -32.79 1.34 5.80
CA PRO A 8 -32.64 1.92 4.47
C PRO A 8 -31.17 1.95 4.00
N TYR A 9 -30.22 1.99 4.93
CA TYR A 9 -28.78 1.95 4.70
C TYR A 9 -28.13 0.97 5.69
N SER A 10 -27.92 -0.28 5.28
CA SER A 10 -27.19 -1.28 6.07
C SER A 10 -25.86 -1.62 5.42
N TYR A 11 -24.89 -2.10 6.23
CA TYR A 11 -23.62 -2.63 5.73
C TYR A 11 -23.82 -3.70 4.66
N ASP A 12 -24.79 -4.60 4.85
CA ASP A 12 -25.17 -5.60 3.84
C ASP A 12 -25.64 -4.95 2.54
N ARG A 13 -26.41 -3.86 2.59
CA ARG A 13 -26.86 -3.14 1.39
C ARG A 13 -25.69 -2.48 0.67
N LEU A 14 -24.73 -1.92 1.40
CA LEU A 14 -23.49 -1.38 0.83
C LEU A 14 -22.66 -2.49 0.16
N LEU A 15 -22.41 -3.61 0.84
CA LEU A 15 -21.70 -4.76 0.28
C LEU A 15 -22.41 -5.31 -0.96
N ASN A 16 -23.74 -5.37 -0.94
CA ASN A 16 -24.53 -5.80 -2.09
C ASN A 16 -24.45 -4.79 -3.25
N VAL A 17 -24.46 -3.48 -3.01
CA VAL A 17 -24.28 -2.46 -4.05
C VAL A 17 -22.87 -2.53 -4.62
N LEU A 18 -21.83 -2.57 -3.78
CA LEU A 18 -20.44 -2.69 -4.21
C LEU A 18 -20.20 -3.97 -5.01
N SER A 19 -20.71 -5.11 -4.53
CA SER A 19 -20.66 -6.34 -5.32
C SER A 19 -21.48 -6.18 -6.60
N THR A 20 -22.68 -5.63 -6.59
CA THR A 20 -23.51 -5.53 -7.80
C THR A 20 -22.86 -4.64 -8.87
N VAL A 21 -22.28 -3.49 -8.52
CA VAL A 21 -21.69 -2.53 -9.47
C VAL A 21 -20.41 -3.07 -10.10
N TYR A 22 -19.54 -3.72 -9.32
CA TYR A 22 -18.22 -4.17 -9.78
C TYR A 22 -18.15 -5.66 -10.16
N ASN A 23 -19.15 -6.45 -9.78
CA ASN A 23 -19.34 -7.85 -10.16
C ASN A 23 -20.33 -8.00 -11.33
N THR A 24 -20.71 -6.90 -12.00
CA THR A 24 -21.47 -6.92 -13.26
C THR A 24 -20.53 -7.28 -14.41
N PRO A 25 -20.72 -8.43 -15.07
CA PRO A 25 -19.92 -8.82 -16.21
C PRO A 25 -20.43 -8.11 -17.46
N SER A 26 -20.15 -6.81 -17.62
CA SER A 26 -20.42 -6.10 -18.88
C SER A 26 -19.86 -4.68 -18.85
N THR A 27 -18.56 -4.54 -19.11
CA THR A 27 -18.08 -3.60 -20.13
C THR A 27 -16.79 -4.20 -20.71
N ASP A 28 -16.62 -4.14 -22.03
CA ASP A 28 -15.35 -4.48 -22.68
C ASP A 28 -14.25 -3.48 -22.30
N ASP A 29 -14.64 -2.32 -21.76
CA ASP A 29 -13.75 -1.30 -21.19
C ASP A 29 -14.18 -0.97 -19.73
N PRO A 30 -13.50 -1.51 -18.71
CA PRO A 30 -13.77 -1.15 -17.32
C PRO A 30 -13.41 0.33 -17.08
N SER A 31 -14.34 1.10 -16.50
CA SER A 31 -14.15 2.55 -16.31
C SER A 31 -13.07 2.85 -15.27
N PHE A 32 -12.01 3.57 -15.67
CA PHE A 32 -11.00 4.07 -14.75
C PHE A 32 -11.63 4.94 -13.66
N THR A 33 -12.56 5.84 -14.01
CA THR A 33 -13.25 6.73 -13.06
C THR A 33 -13.96 5.97 -11.96
N LEU A 34 -14.58 4.82 -12.28
CA LEU A 34 -15.23 3.98 -11.27
C LEU A 34 -14.20 3.30 -10.35
N ALA A 35 -13.10 2.80 -10.93
CA ALA A 35 -12.01 2.20 -10.15
C ALA A 35 -11.35 3.21 -9.20
N ASP A 36 -11.07 4.42 -9.70
CA ASP A 36 -10.46 5.51 -8.93
C ASP A 36 -11.35 5.96 -7.76
N LEU A 37 -12.68 5.92 -7.93
CA LEU A 37 -13.62 6.22 -6.87
C LEU A 37 -13.70 5.12 -5.81
N VAL A 38 -13.71 3.84 -6.22
CA VAL A 38 -14.09 2.74 -5.31
C VAL A 38 -12.91 2.03 -4.67
N LEU A 39 -11.78 1.88 -5.35
CA LEU A 39 -10.62 1.21 -4.76
C LEU A 39 -10.17 1.85 -3.44
N PRO A 40 -10.07 3.20 -3.31
CA PRO A 40 -9.72 3.83 -2.04
C PRO A 40 -10.74 3.55 -0.93
N GLN A 41 -12.03 3.49 -1.25
CA GLN A 41 -13.07 3.20 -0.26
C GLN A 41 -13.02 1.75 0.20
N MET A 42 -12.72 0.84 -0.72
CA MET A 42 -12.55 -0.58 -0.41
C MET A 42 -11.32 -0.83 0.44
N GLU A 43 -10.23 -0.12 0.16
CA GLU A 43 -9.02 -0.11 0.98
C GLU A 43 -9.30 0.44 2.38
N PHE A 44 -10.09 1.51 2.48
CA PHE A 44 -10.55 2.00 3.79
C PHE A 44 -11.36 0.93 4.54
N PHE A 45 -12.30 0.24 3.89
CA PHE A 45 -13.03 -0.86 4.54
C PHE A 45 -12.11 -2.01 4.95
N ALA A 46 -11.10 -2.32 4.14
CA ALA A 46 -10.08 -3.32 4.46
C ALA A 46 -9.31 -2.93 5.73
N SER A 47 -8.92 -1.66 5.86
CA SER A 47 -8.15 -1.16 7.00
C SER A 47 -8.94 -1.25 8.31
N LEU A 48 -10.28 -1.16 8.27
CA LEU A 48 -11.12 -1.35 9.46
C LEU A 48 -11.01 -2.76 10.05
N MET A 49 -10.74 -3.76 9.22
CA MET A 49 -10.68 -5.17 9.61
C MET A 49 -9.25 -5.68 9.79
N GLN A 50 -8.25 -4.88 9.44
CA GLN A 50 -6.86 -5.32 9.33
C GLN A 50 -6.22 -5.72 10.68
N ASP A 51 -6.64 -5.07 11.76
CA ASP A 51 -6.23 -5.35 13.14
C ASP A 51 -7.24 -6.28 13.87
N SER A 52 -8.18 -6.89 13.15
CA SER A 52 -9.21 -7.78 13.70
C SER A 52 -8.97 -9.26 13.34
N ILE A 53 -9.73 -10.16 13.98
CA ILE A 53 -9.73 -11.59 13.66
C ILE A 53 -10.18 -11.88 12.22
N ASP A 54 -10.87 -10.93 11.59
CA ASP A 54 -11.42 -11.04 10.25
C ASP A 54 -10.45 -10.56 9.16
N ALA A 55 -9.25 -10.08 9.50
CA ALA A 55 -8.23 -9.68 8.52
C ALA A 55 -7.99 -10.71 7.39
N PRO A 56 -7.98 -12.04 7.65
CA PRO A 56 -7.85 -13.05 6.59
C PRO A 56 -9.03 -13.09 5.59
N LEU A 57 -10.16 -12.45 5.89
CA LEU A 57 -11.32 -12.37 5.00
C LEU A 57 -11.19 -11.26 3.96
N ILE A 58 -10.26 -10.32 4.13
CA ILE A 58 -10.08 -9.16 3.23
C ILE A 58 -9.80 -9.63 1.80
N ASP A 59 -8.86 -10.54 1.58
CA ASP A 59 -8.55 -11.07 0.24
C ASP A 59 -9.78 -11.72 -0.41
N ARG A 60 -10.57 -12.47 0.38
CA ARG A 60 -11.82 -13.10 -0.09
C ARG A 60 -12.86 -12.05 -0.48
N PHE A 61 -12.93 -10.96 0.27
CA PHE A 61 -13.83 -9.85 -0.02
C PHE A 61 -13.45 -9.15 -1.32
N PHE A 62 -12.18 -8.80 -1.50
CA PHE A 62 -11.69 -8.21 -2.76
C PHE A 62 -11.92 -9.12 -3.95
N ASN A 63 -11.62 -10.42 -3.81
CA ASN A 63 -11.87 -11.39 -4.87
C ASN A 63 -13.37 -11.49 -5.22
N LYS A 64 -14.26 -11.47 -4.21
CA LYS A 64 -15.72 -11.50 -4.44
C LYS A 64 -16.24 -10.24 -5.15
N VAL A 65 -15.67 -9.08 -4.89
CA VAL A 65 -16.11 -7.81 -5.46
C VAL A 65 -15.52 -7.58 -6.84
N PHE A 66 -14.23 -7.90 -7.02
CA PHE A 66 -13.48 -7.55 -8.23
C PHE A 66 -13.05 -8.75 -9.09
N GLY A 67 -13.34 -9.98 -8.68
CA GLY A 67 -12.90 -11.18 -9.39
C GLY A 67 -13.45 -11.30 -10.81
N LYS A 68 -14.64 -10.77 -11.11
CA LYS A 68 -15.22 -10.79 -12.46
C LYS A 68 -14.75 -9.66 -13.38
N ILE A 69 -14.28 -8.54 -12.82
CA ILE A 69 -13.72 -7.44 -13.61
C ILE A 69 -12.25 -7.70 -13.95
N TYR A 70 -11.55 -8.49 -13.13
CA TYR A 70 -10.23 -8.98 -13.47
C TYR A 70 -10.29 -9.92 -14.68
N LYS A 71 -9.48 -9.63 -15.70
CA LYS A 71 -9.28 -10.47 -16.86
C LYS A 71 -7.79 -10.56 -17.23
N PRO A 72 -7.28 -11.72 -17.67
CA PRO A 72 -5.89 -11.90 -18.14
C PRO A 72 -5.39 -10.85 -19.14
N GLU A 73 -6.27 -10.36 -20.01
CA GLU A 73 -6.01 -9.40 -21.09
C GLU A 73 -5.65 -8.01 -20.54
N LEU A 74 -5.92 -7.73 -19.26
CA LEU A 74 -5.47 -6.51 -18.59
C LEU A 74 -3.94 -6.35 -18.58
N TRP A 75 -3.19 -7.44 -18.79
CA TRP A 75 -1.73 -7.44 -18.82
C TRP A 75 -1.14 -7.21 -20.21
N GLU A 76 -1.97 -7.13 -21.24
CA GLU A 76 -1.56 -6.88 -22.62
C GLU A 76 -1.56 -5.38 -22.93
N SER A 77 -1.00 -4.94 -24.06
CA SER A 77 -1.11 -3.53 -24.48
C SER A 77 -2.55 -3.17 -24.82
N ALA A 78 -2.97 -1.93 -24.53
CA ALA A 78 -4.25 -1.40 -25.01
C ALA A 78 -4.06 -0.05 -25.69
N ASP A 79 -4.88 0.20 -26.70
CA ASP A 79 -4.86 1.45 -27.46
C ASP A 79 -5.69 2.57 -26.80
N SER A 80 -6.62 2.22 -25.89
CA SER A 80 -7.44 3.21 -25.20
C SER A 80 -6.76 3.73 -23.93
N TRP A 81 -6.81 5.06 -23.76
CA TRP A 81 -6.35 5.71 -22.54
C TRP A 81 -7.09 5.20 -21.31
N ASN A 82 -8.41 4.99 -21.41
CA ASN A 82 -9.22 4.52 -20.28
C ASN A 82 -8.80 3.12 -19.82
N ALA A 83 -8.52 2.19 -20.74
CA ALA A 83 -8.05 0.85 -20.38
C ALA A 83 -6.66 0.91 -19.73
N ASN A 84 -5.76 1.73 -20.25
CA ASN A 84 -4.42 1.93 -19.69
C ASN A 84 -4.46 2.55 -18.29
N ALA A 85 -5.29 3.58 -18.09
CA ALA A 85 -5.52 4.19 -16.79
C ALA A 85 -6.16 3.22 -15.79
N PHE A 86 -7.14 2.42 -16.24
CA PHE A 86 -7.74 1.37 -15.42
C PHE A 86 -6.71 0.34 -14.97
N LYS A 87 -5.86 -0.17 -15.87
CA LYS A 87 -4.78 -1.11 -15.54
C LYS A 87 -3.86 -0.55 -14.47
N TYR A 88 -3.41 0.70 -14.68
CA TYR A 88 -2.55 1.42 -13.73
C TYR A 88 -3.17 1.56 -12.34
N ALA A 89 -4.48 1.80 -12.26
CA ALA A 89 -5.19 1.93 -11.00
C ALA A 89 -5.50 0.59 -10.33
N PHE A 90 -5.97 -0.40 -11.10
CA PHE A 90 -6.58 -1.62 -10.59
C PHE A 90 -5.57 -2.76 -10.33
N LEU A 91 -4.59 -2.95 -11.22
CA LEU A 91 -3.68 -4.10 -11.13
C LEU A 91 -2.87 -4.16 -9.81
N PRO A 92 -2.42 -3.03 -9.21
CA PRO A 92 -1.77 -3.07 -7.90
C PRO A 92 -2.65 -3.71 -6.81
N TYR A 93 -3.95 -3.39 -6.80
CA TYR A 93 -4.91 -3.98 -5.88
C TYR A 93 -5.18 -5.45 -6.21
N ALA A 94 -5.29 -5.79 -7.50
CA ALA A 94 -5.46 -7.19 -7.93
C ALA A 94 -4.28 -8.07 -7.46
N VAL A 95 -3.06 -7.54 -7.51
CA VAL A 95 -1.85 -8.21 -6.99
C VAL A 95 -1.87 -8.27 -5.46
N LYS A 96 -2.10 -7.14 -4.79
CA LYS A 96 -2.09 -7.02 -3.33
C LYS A 96 -3.06 -7.99 -2.65
N TYR A 97 -4.22 -8.21 -3.26
CA TYR A 97 -5.31 -9.06 -2.75
C TYR A 97 -5.45 -10.40 -3.48
N ASN A 98 -4.44 -10.81 -4.26
CA ASN A 98 -4.38 -12.11 -4.93
C ASN A 98 -5.65 -12.45 -5.74
N ILE A 99 -6.05 -11.54 -6.62
CA ILE A 99 -7.22 -11.69 -7.48
C ILE A 99 -6.82 -12.42 -8.76
N GLY A 100 -7.47 -13.55 -9.05
CA GLY A 100 -7.20 -14.35 -10.26
C GLY A 100 -5.75 -14.85 -10.33
N ASP A 101 -5.11 -14.73 -11.50
CA ASP A 101 -3.69 -15.03 -11.73
C ASP A 101 -2.81 -13.76 -11.72
N ALA A 102 -3.28 -12.67 -11.10
CA ALA A 102 -2.59 -11.38 -11.09
C ALA A 102 -1.17 -11.47 -10.51
N VAL A 103 -0.98 -12.23 -9.43
CA VAL A 103 0.32 -12.37 -8.77
C VAL A 103 1.34 -13.04 -9.70
N GLN A 104 0.94 -14.11 -10.39
CA GLN A 104 1.81 -14.86 -11.29
C GLN A 104 2.21 -14.00 -12.49
N ARG A 105 1.26 -13.24 -13.06
CA ARG A 105 1.53 -12.32 -14.18
C ARG A 105 2.44 -11.18 -13.76
N ALA A 106 2.16 -10.54 -12.63
CA ALA A 106 2.99 -9.47 -12.08
C ALA A 106 4.43 -9.93 -11.83
N LYS A 107 4.63 -11.12 -11.26
CA LYS A 107 5.96 -11.72 -11.07
C LYS A 107 6.68 -11.96 -12.40
N LYS A 108 5.95 -12.42 -13.43
CA LYS A 108 6.52 -12.60 -14.78
C LYS A 108 6.97 -11.26 -15.36
N VAL A 109 6.15 -10.21 -15.25
CA VAL A 109 6.49 -8.86 -15.72
C VAL A 109 7.70 -8.32 -14.97
N PHE A 110 7.76 -8.45 -13.64
CA PHE A 110 8.93 -8.00 -12.88
C PHE A 110 10.21 -8.71 -13.31
N ARG A 111 10.14 -10.02 -13.55
CA ARG A 111 11.27 -10.79 -14.09
C ARG A 111 11.70 -10.30 -15.47
N GLU A 112 10.76 -9.92 -16.33
CA GLU A 112 11.05 -9.35 -17.65
C GLU A 112 11.77 -8.00 -17.53
N ILE A 113 11.30 -7.10 -16.66
CA ILE A 113 11.96 -5.84 -16.33
C ILE A 113 13.41 -6.10 -15.88
N ASP A 114 13.60 -7.03 -14.94
CA ASP A 114 14.90 -7.37 -14.39
C ASP A 114 15.88 -7.91 -15.44
N VAL A 115 15.40 -8.82 -16.31
CA VAL A 115 16.19 -9.35 -17.42
C VAL A 115 16.56 -8.26 -18.43
N ASN A 116 15.62 -7.38 -18.80
CA ASN A 116 15.86 -6.32 -19.76
C ASN A 116 16.86 -5.29 -19.20
N CYS A 117 16.73 -4.93 -17.92
CA CYS A 117 17.65 -4.03 -17.24
C CYS A 117 19.06 -4.60 -17.08
N ALA A 118 19.18 -5.90 -16.77
CA ALA A 118 20.47 -6.58 -16.75
C ALA A 118 21.12 -6.63 -18.15
N ALA A 119 20.34 -6.92 -19.20
CA ALA A 119 20.84 -6.99 -20.57
C ALA A 119 21.36 -5.64 -21.09
N LEU A 120 20.70 -4.54 -20.71
CA LEU A 120 21.13 -3.19 -21.04
C LEU A 120 22.20 -2.62 -20.09
N GLN A 121 22.59 -3.37 -19.05
CA GLN A 121 23.53 -2.91 -18.02
C GLN A 121 23.15 -1.55 -17.42
N SER A 122 21.84 -1.30 -17.27
CA SER A 122 21.34 0.00 -16.82
C SER A 122 21.53 0.16 -15.31
N ASN A 123 22.15 1.28 -14.91
CA ASN A 123 22.21 1.74 -13.51
C ASN A 123 21.37 3.00 -13.28
N ASN A 124 20.50 3.33 -14.24
CA ASN A 124 19.74 4.58 -14.27
C ASN A 124 18.32 4.43 -13.72
N GLY A 125 17.99 3.26 -13.14
CA GLY A 125 16.63 2.90 -12.78
C GLY A 125 15.89 2.16 -13.90
N SER A 126 14.69 1.69 -13.57
CA SER A 126 13.91 0.78 -14.41
C SER A 126 13.23 1.47 -15.58
N SER A 127 12.95 2.78 -15.54
CA SER A 127 12.29 3.48 -16.66
C SER A 127 13.11 3.44 -17.96
N TRP A 128 14.43 3.30 -17.85
CA TRP A 128 15.37 3.31 -18.96
C TRP A 128 15.55 1.95 -19.64
N CYS A 129 15.08 0.89 -19.00
CA CYS A 129 15.42 -0.47 -19.41
C CYS A 129 14.31 -1.50 -19.25
N SER A 130 13.15 -1.13 -18.71
CA SER A 130 12.07 -2.07 -18.42
C SER A 130 11.62 -2.85 -19.66
N GLY A 131 11.56 -2.19 -20.82
CA GLY A 131 11.06 -2.78 -22.07
C GLY A 131 9.57 -3.16 -22.04
N VAL A 132 8.85 -2.80 -20.96
CA VAL A 132 7.43 -3.07 -20.77
C VAL A 132 6.68 -1.76 -20.47
N SER A 133 5.36 -1.78 -20.61
CA SER A 133 4.51 -0.61 -20.41
C SER A 133 4.53 -0.12 -18.95
N VAL A 134 4.60 1.20 -18.75
CA VAL A 134 4.66 1.82 -17.41
C VAL A 134 3.36 1.64 -16.61
N GLU A 135 2.24 1.37 -17.29
CA GLU A 135 0.93 1.14 -16.69
C GLU A 135 0.90 -0.11 -15.81
N ILE A 136 1.76 -1.09 -16.06
CA ILE A 136 1.80 -2.36 -15.30
C ILE A 136 2.91 -2.41 -14.25
N HIS A 137 3.81 -1.42 -14.24
CA HIS A 137 4.97 -1.37 -13.34
C HIS A 137 4.58 -1.41 -11.87
N ARG A 138 3.60 -0.60 -11.44
CA ARG A 138 3.13 -0.58 -10.03
C ARG A 138 2.71 -1.96 -9.54
N ALA A 139 2.00 -2.72 -10.38
CA ALA A 139 1.56 -4.07 -10.05
C ALA A 139 2.73 -5.07 -10.01
N ALA A 140 3.65 -4.98 -10.97
CA ALA A 140 4.86 -5.79 -11.01
C ALA A 140 5.75 -5.56 -9.77
N TYR A 141 5.99 -4.29 -9.42
CA TYR A 141 6.80 -3.92 -8.26
C TYR A 141 6.12 -4.29 -6.94
N CYS A 142 4.79 -4.13 -6.82
CA CYS A 142 4.08 -4.60 -5.64
C CYS A 142 4.16 -6.12 -5.49
N ALA A 143 4.10 -6.89 -6.60
CA ALA A 143 4.29 -8.34 -6.53
C ALA A 143 5.72 -8.72 -6.10
N ALA A 144 6.72 -7.99 -6.60
CA ALA A 144 8.11 -8.17 -6.26
C ALA A 144 8.37 -7.92 -4.77
N GLY A 145 7.80 -6.85 -4.20
CA GLY A 145 7.95 -6.54 -2.78
C GLY A 145 7.12 -7.46 -1.85
N LYS A 146 5.84 -7.68 -2.16
CA LYS A 146 4.92 -8.45 -1.30
C LYS A 146 5.22 -9.94 -1.26
N TYR A 147 5.49 -10.54 -2.43
CA TYR A 147 5.63 -11.99 -2.58
C TYR A 147 7.09 -12.39 -2.82
N ASP A 148 8.01 -11.63 -2.24
CA ASP A 148 9.44 -11.91 -2.25
C ASP A 148 9.76 -13.17 -1.41
N ASN A 149 10.97 -13.69 -1.60
CA ASN A 149 11.51 -14.70 -0.69
C ASN A 149 11.98 -14.05 0.63
N GLU A 150 12.25 -14.88 1.65
CA GLU A 150 12.70 -14.39 2.96
C GLU A 150 14.03 -13.61 2.92
N ARG A 151 14.82 -13.75 1.86
CA ARG A 151 16.07 -13.00 1.68
C ARG A 151 15.83 -11.56 1.21
N GLY A 152 14.68 -11.28 0.59
CA GLY A 152 14.34 -9.94 0.11
C GLY A 152 15.09 -9.53 -1.16
N GLU A 153 15.47 -10.49 -2.01
CA GLU A 153 16.29 -10.23 -3.21
C GLU A 153 15.57 -9.32 -4.23
N ASN A 154 14.25 -9.44 -4.37
CA ASN A 154 13.49 -8.57 -5.26
C ASN A 154 13.31 -7.17 -4.65
N TYR A 155 13.14 -7.09 -3.33
CA TYR A 155 13.13 -5.81 -2.61
C TYR A 155 14.43 -5.04 -2.82
N ASP A 156 15.58 -5.72 -2.67
CA ASP A 156 16.89 -5.08 -2.89
C ASP A 156 17.02 -4.56 -4.33
N LYS A 157 16.53 -5.30 -5.33
CA LYS A 157 16.46 -4.82 -6.73
C LYS A 157 15.56 -3.59 -6.90
N LEU A 158 14.40 -3.56 -6.25
CA LEU A 158 13.53 -2.37 -6.28
C LEU A 158 14.23 -1.14 -5.69
N MET A 159 15.01 -1.33 -4.62
CA MET A 159 15.80 -0.28 -3.99
C MET A 159 16.92 0.22 -4.92
N ASP A 160 17.59 -0.69 -5.63
CA ASP A 160 18.61 -0.34 -6.61
C ASP A 160 18.02 0.45 -7.78
N TYR A 161 16.88 0.02 -8.32
CA TYR A 161 16.16 0.76 -9.36
C TYR A 161 15.71 2.13 -8.86
N TYR A 162 15.16 2.22 -7.65
CA TYR A 162 14.75 3.49 -7.06
C TYR A 162 15.93 4.46 -6.92
N SER A 163 17.06 3.96 -6.41
CA SER A 163 18.27 4.75 -6.21
C SER A 163 18.85 5.26 -7.54
N GLY A 164 18.83 4.42 -8.58
CA GLY A 164 19.19 4.81 -9.94
C GLY A 164 18.26 5.90 -10.49
N GLU A 165 16.95 5.68 -10.38
CA GLU A 165 15.91 6.57 -10.91
C GLU A 165 15.99 7.97 -10.28
N VAL A 166 16.09 8.06 -8.95
CA VAL A 166 16.19 9.35 -8.23
C VAL A 166 17.49 10.09 -8.59
N LYS A 167 18.58 9.36 -8.83
CA LYS A 167 19.87 9.97 -9.16
C LYS A 167 19.88 10.61 -10.55
N VAL A 168 19.28 9.96 -11.54
CA VAL A 168 19.37 10.40 -12.95
C VAL A 168 18.11 11.09 -13.46
N ASN A 169 16.96 10.85 -12.84
CA ASN A 169 15.66 11.32 -13.30
C ASN A 169 14.76 11.78 -12.13
N PRO A 170 15.20 12.73 -11.29
CA PRO A 170 14.47 13.14 -10.09
C PRO A 170 13.09 13.76 -10.37
N TYR A 171 12.84 14.18 -11.62
CA TYR A 171 11.58 14.78 -12.05
C TYR A 171 10.59 13.78 -12.65
N PHE A 172 10.97 12.52 -12.87
CA PHE A 172 10.04 11.50 -13.37
C PHE A 172 9.31 10.81 -12.21
N PHE A 173 8.33 11.53 -11.67
CA PHE A 173 7.54 11.13 -10.51
C PHE A 173 6.86 9.77 -10.66
N GLN A 174 6.50 9.35 -11.87
CA GLN A 174 5.73 8.13 -12.07
C GLN A 174 6.51 6.87 -11.70
N GLU A 175 7.75 6.73 -12.17
CA GLU A 175 8.51 5.48 -12.00
C GLU A 175 9.00 5.30 -10.57
N TYR A 176 9.67 6.31 -10.01
CA TYR A 176 10.18 6.15 -8.65
C TYR A 176 9.03 6.01 -7.65
N ARG A 177 7.86 6.63 -7.88
CA ARG A 177 6.68 6.38 -7.03
C ARG A 177 6.18 4.94 -7.17
N ALA A 178 6.15 4.39 -8.37
CA ALA A 178 5.78 2.99 -8.57
C ALA A 178 6.75 2.04 -7.83
N LEU A 179 8.06 2.32 -7.88
CA LEU A 179 9.09 1.56 -7.16
C LEU A 179 8.90 1.66 -5.64
N LEU A 180 8.66 2.87 -5.13
CA LEU A 180 8.41 3.08 -3.71
C LEU A 180 7.13 2.40 -3.21
N GLU A 181 6.05 2.44 -4.00
CA GLU A 181 4.83 1.68 -3.71
C GLU A 181 5.09 0.18 -3.70
N GLY A 182 5.88 -0.30 -4.67
CA GLY A 182 6.30 -1.70 -4.73
C GLY A 182 7.07 -2.15 -3.49
N MET A 183 8.04 -1.35 -3.05
CA MET A 183 8.76 -1.58 -1.79
C MET A 183 7.82 -1.52 -0.59
N ALA A 184 6.88 -0.58 -0.55
CA ALA A 184 5.89 -0.46 0.51
C ALA A 184 4.90 -1.64 0.56
N CYS A 185 4.81 -2.48 -0.47
CA CYS A 185 4.03 -3.71 -0.45
C CYS A 185 4.70 -4.85 0.32
N THR A 186 5.98 -4.75 0.70
CA THR A 186 6.68 -5.83 1.41
C THR A 186 6.08 -6.09 2.80
N GLU A 187 6.01 -7.36 3.17
CA GLU A 187 5.56 -7.80 4.49
C GLU A 187 6.74 -8.24 5.38
N LEU A 188 7.98 -8.11 4.90
CA LEU A 188 9.20 -8.42 5.63
C LEU A 188 9.54 -7.28 6.61
N PRO A 189 9.56 -7.53 7.94
CA PRO A 189 9.76 -6.46 8.93
C PRO A 189 11.06 -5.67 8.73
N GLY A 190 12.18 -6.35 8.47
CA GLY A 190 13.47 -5.69 8.26
C GLY A 190 13.49 -4.76 7.03
N ARG A 191 12.74 -5.11 5.98
CA ARG A 191 12.68 -4.29 4.76
C ARG A 191 11.74 -3.10 4.93
N LEU A 192 10.64 -3.28 5.66
CA LEU A 192 9.81 -2.15 6.11
C LEU A 192 10.61 -1.16 6.94
N GLU A 193 11.49 -1.65 7.84
CA GLU A 193 12.38 -0.78 8.62
C GLU A 193 13.38 -0.02 7.75
N THR A 194 13.99 -0.67 6.76
CA THR A 194 14.83 0.00 5.76
C THR A 194 14.07 1.10 5.04
N LEU A 195 12.82 0.84 4.65
CA LEU A 195 12.00 1.85 3.97
C LEU A 195 11.65 3.01 4.91
N ILE A 196 11.32 2.73 6.18
CA ILE A 196 11.07 3.76 7.20
C ILE A 196 12.31 4.65 7.35
N GLU A 197 13.50 4.07 7.51
CA GLU A 197 14.76 4.81 7.65
C GLU A 197 15.03 5.71 6.44
N LEU A 198 14.89 5.16 5.23
CA LEU A 198 15.01 5.93 3.98
C LEU A 198 14.12 7.19 4.00
N PHE A 199 12.90 7.10 4.52
CA PHE A 199 11.97 8.25 4.53
C PHE A 199 12.18 9.25 5.64
N LEU A 200 12.67 8.81 6.80
CA LEU A 200 13.05 9.75 7.86
C LEU A 200 14.22 10.63 7.43
N GLU A 201 15.09 10.10 6.56
CA GLU A 201 16.29 10.78 6.05
C GLU A 201 16.09 11.45 4.69
N SER A 202 15.00 11.15 3.98
CA SER A 202 14.78 11.63 2.62
C SER A 202 14.42 13.13 2.58
N PRO A 203 15.08 13.92 1.72
CA PRO A 203 14.66 15.29 1.44
C PRO A 203 13.41 15.35 0.53
N LEU A 204 12.97 14.22 -0.04
CA LEU A 204 11.80 14.13 -0.91
C LEU A 204 10.53 13.98 -0.08
N GLN A 205 9.46 14.68 -0.48
CA GLN A 205 8.19 14.82 0.23
C GLN A 205 7.74 13.56 1.00
N PRO A 206 7.87 13.56 2.34
CA PRO A 206 7.73 12.34 3.13
C PRO A 206 6.31 11.75 3.21
N SER A 207 5.27 12.55 2.95
CA SER A 207 3.87 12.17 3.19
C SER A 207 3.34 11.05 2.30
N MET A 208 3.97 10.79 1.15
CA MET A 208 3.45 9.82 0.17
C MET A 208 3.56 8.36 0.62
N ILE A 209 4.68 7.96 1.25
CA ILE A 209 4.92 6.55 1.60
C ILE A 209 4.19 6.15 2.88
N PHE A 210 4.09 7.08 3.82
CA PHE A 210 3.20 6.90 4.96
C PHE A 210 1.75 6.65 4.49
N GLY A 211 1.34 7.20 3.35
CA GLY A 211 0.09 6.84 2.67
C GLY A 211 -0.01 5.36 2.31
N TRP A 212 1.01 4.77 1.68
CA TRP A 212 1.01 3.35 1.32
C TRP A 212 1.13 2.42 2.54
N PHE A 213 1.86 2.83 3.58
CA PHE A 213 1.96 2.08 4.84
C PHE A 213 0.62 1.87 5.54
N LYS A 214 -0.31 2.84 5.47
CA LYS A 214 -1.67 2.69 6.02
C LYS A 214 -2.39 1.43 5.51
N SER A 215 -2.05 1.01 4.31
CA SER A 215 -2.69 -0.07 3.57
C SER A 215 -1.95 -1.41 3.73
N ASN A 216 -0.74 -1.40 4.31
CA ASN A 216 0.10 -2.59 4.49
C ASN A 216 -0.15 -3.24 5.87
N PRO A 217 -0.49 -4.54 5.94
CA PRO A 217 -0.86 -5.21 7.19
C PRO A 217 0.29 -5.37 8.19
N LYS A 218 1.53 -5.19 7.78
CA LYS A 218 2.73 -5.30 8.62
C LYS A 218 3.39 -3.95 8.93
N ALA A 219 3.04 -2.89 8.19
CA ALA A 219 3.68 -1.59 8.35
C ALA A 219 3.40 -0.93 9.70
N SER A 220 2.20 -1.07 10.24
CA SER A 220 1.85 -0.50 11.56
C SER A 220 2.76 -1.02 12.67
N ASP A 221 2.98 -2.34 12.74
CA ASP A 221 3.86 -2.95 13.73
C ASP A 221 5.34 -2.59 13.48
N ALA A 222 5.76 -2.50 12.21
CA ALA A 222 7.11 -2.06 11.84
C ALA A 222 7.38 -0.61 12.28
N LEU A 223 6.43 0.30 12.05
CA LEU A 223 6.50 1.69 12.49
C LEU A 223 6.55 1.78 14.03
N TYR A 224 5.66 1.08 14.73
CA TYR A 224 5.70 1.05 16.19
C TYR A 224 7.04 0.52 16.71
N GLY A 225 7.53 -0.61 16.16
CA GLY A 225 8.79 -1.21 16.57
C GLY A 225 10.00 -0.31 16.29
N TYR A 226 9.99 0.39 15.15
CA TYR A 226 11.05 1.33 14.80
C TYR A 226 11.07 2.53 15.75
N LEU A 227 9.91 3.14 16.04
CA LEU A 227 9.81 4.24 17.01
C LEU A 227 10.24 3.82 18.42
N ASP A 228 9.91 2.60 18.86
CA ASP A 228 10.29 2.10 20.17
C ASP A 228 11.82 1.92 20.34
N ARG A 229 12.52 1.57 19.25
CA ARG A 229 13.98 1.32 19.22
C ARG A 229 14.82 2.52 18.80
N LYS A 230 14.31 3.35 17.89
CA LYS A 230 15.00 4.47 17.22
C LYS A 230 14.25 5.78 17.44
N SER A 231 13.75 5.99 18.67
CA SER A 231 12.90 7.13 19.03
C SER A 231 13.48 8.47 18.61
N ASP A 232 14.80 8.65 18.74
CA ASP A 232 15.44 9.94 18.52
C ASP A 232 15.43 10.33 17.02
N SER A 233 15.52 9.35 16.11
CA SER A 233 15.40 9.59 14.67
C SER A 233 13.97 9.97 14.30
N VAL A 234 12.98 9.24 14.84
CA VAL A 234 11.56 9.50 14.53
C VAL A 234 11.09 10.83 15.12
N LEU A 235 11.48 11.16 16.36
CA LEU A 235 11.06 12.41 17.01
C LEU A 235 11.65 13.66 16.34
N LYS A 236 12.82 13.55 15.69
CA LYS A 236 13.44 14.66 14.95
C LYS A 236 12.85 14.87 13.57
N TYR A 237 12.04 13.95 13.08
CA TYR A 237 11.50 14.01 11.75
C TYR A 237 10.30 14.97 11.69
N ASP A 238 10.39 15.98 10.83
CA ASP A 238 9.40 17.08 10.71
C ASP A 238 7.99 16.58 10.38
N GLY A 239 7.88 15.43 9.71
CA GLY A 239 6.61 14.82 9.33
C GLY A 239 6.03 13.87 10.39
N LEU A 240 6.36 14.02 11.67
CA LEU A 240 5.95 13.11 12.76
C LEU A 240 4.44 12.81 12.77
N SER A 241 3.59 13.77 12.41
CA SER A 241 2.15 13.53 12.29
C SER A 241 1.82 12.51 11.20
N SER A 242 2.47 12.56 10.03
CA SER A 242 2.29 11.54 8.98
C SER A 242 2.77 10.16 9.42
N TYR A 243 3.84 10.11 10.23
CA TYR A 243 4.34 8.87 10.83
C TYR A 243 3.29 8.24 11.75
N PHE A 244 2.73 9.02 12.69
CA PHE A 244 1.68 8.55 13.59
C PHE A 244 0.40 8.20 12.85
N ASP A 245 0.02 8.96 11.81
CA ASP A 245 -1.14 8.67 11.00
C ASP A 245 -1.04 7.31 10.33
N ALA A 246 0.12 6.98 9.75
CA ALA A 246 0.36 5.66 9.18
C ALA A 246 0.41 4.55 10.23
N MET A 247 1.13 4.78 11.33
CA MET A 247 1.31 3.80 12.40
C MET A 247 -0.02 3.41 13.04
N THR A 248 -0.90 4.39 13.27
CA THR A 248 -2.14 4.22 14.05
C THR A 248 -3.39 4.13 13.20
N TYR A 249 -3.26 4.15 11.86
CA TYR A 249 -4.37 4.27 10.92
C TYR A 249 -5.53 3.28 11.16
N ASN A 250 -5.18 2.03 11.44
CA ASN A 250 -6.10 0.92 11.63
C ASN A 250 -6.27 0.53 13.12
N TRP A 251 -5.74 1.31 14.06
CA TRP A 251 -5.81 0.99 15.49
C TRP A 251 -7.20 1.27 16.04
N ARG A 252 -7.93 0.19 16.32
CA ARG A 252 -9.34 0.20 16.76
C ARG A 252 -9.61 -0.68 17.98
N SER A 253 -8.56 -1.03 18.73
CA SER A 253 -8.69 -1.92 19.89
C SER A 253 -8.11 -1.31 21.16
N LYS A 254 -8.67 -1.71 22.31
CA LYS A 254 -8.13 -1.33 23.63
C LYS A 254 -6.67 -1.75 23.80
N THR A 255 -6.27 -2.88 23.20
CA THR A 255 -4.88 -3.34 23.22
C THR A 255 -3.96 -2.39 22.48
N ARG A 256 -4.35 -1.91 21.29
CA ARG A 256 -3.59 -0.90 20.53
C ARG A 256 -3.51 0.44 21.26
N LEU A 257 -4.60 0.87 21.90
CA LEU A 257 -4.59 2.07 22.74
C LEU A 257 -3.58 1.92 23.90
N GLN A 258 -3.62 0.80 24.62
CA GLN A 258 -2.67 0.54 25.71
C GLN A 258 -1.22 0.48 25.21
N GLN A 259 -1.00 -0.08 24.03
CA GLN A 259 0.31 -0.10 23.37
C GLN A 259 0.80 1.33 23.09
N PHE A 260 -0.06 2.19 22.53
CA PHE A 260 0.26 3.61 22.30
C PHE A 260 0.58 4.35 23.59
N THR A 261 -0.28 4.24 24.62
CA THR A 261 -0.11 4.93 25.90
C THR A 261 1.17 4.51 26.61
N LYS A 262 1.55 3.22 26.55
CA LYS A 262 2.82 2.74 27.12
C LYS A 262 4.03 3.35 26.41
N LEU A 263 3.99 3.42 25.08
CA LEU A 263 5.05 4.07 24.30
C LEU A 263 5.13 5.56 24.62
N HIS A 264 3.99 6.25 24.69
CA HIS A 264 3.92 7.65 25.08
C HIS A 264 4.56 7.87 26.47
N GLN A 265 4.17 7.08 27.47
CA GLN A 265 4.75 7.14 28.82
C GLN A 265 6.26 6.93 28.84
N LYS A 266 6.76 5.94 28.08
CA LYS A 266 8.19 5.65 27.95
C LYS A 266 8.95 6.83 27.36
N LEU A 267 8.35 7.57 26.43
CA LEU A 267 8.98 8.68 25.72
C LEU A 267 8.79 10.04 26.38
N LEU A 268 7.93 10.19 27.40
CA LEU A 268 7.55 11.47 28.03
C LEU A 268 8.73 12.43 28.30
N GLN A 269 9.85 11.92 28.79
CA GLN A 269 11.02 12.74 29.14
C GLN A 269 11.82 13.24 27.93
N LYS A 270 11.60 12.63 26.75
CA LYS A 270 12.23 13.01 25.48
C LYS A 270 11.38 13.97 24.66
N LEU A 271 10.09 14.10 24.97
CA LEU A 271 9.15 14.88 24.15
C LEU A 271 9.26 16.37 24.47
N ASN A 272 9.32 17.18 23.42
CA ASN A 272 9.04 18.61 23.54
C ASN A 272 7.52 18.85 23.67
N LYS A 273 7.13 20.12 23.87
CA LYS A 273 5.71 20.50 24.08
C LYS A 273 4.82 20.13 22.88
N GLU A 274 5.30 20.34 21.66
CA GLU A 274 4.54 20.08 20.43
C GLU A 274 4.37 18.59 20.19
N GLN A 275 5.45 17.81 20.35
CA GLN A 275 5.42 16.35 20.26
C GLN A 275 4.48 15.76 21.31
N LYS A 276 4.50 16.26 22.55
CA LYS A 276 3.58 15.79 23.59
C LYS A 276 2.11 16.03 23.21
N ALA A 277 1.78 17.21 22.72
CA ALA A 277 0.44 17.51 22.23
C ALA A 277 0.03 16.59 21.06
N LEU A 278 0.97 16.25 20.18
CA LEU A 278 0.73 15.33 19.08
C LEU A 278 0.47 13.89 19.57
N PHE A 279 1.22 13.40 20.57
CA PHE A 279 0.93 12.12 21.20
C PHE A 279 -0.47 12.12 21.86
N ASP A 280 -0.82 13.19 22.59
CA ASP A 280 -2.16 13.32 23.18
C ASP A 280 -3.26 13.29 22.11
N GLU A 281 -3.07 13.99 20.98
CA GLU A 281 -4.01 13.98 19.85
C GLU A 281 -4.23 12.57 19.29
N TYR A 282 -3.17 11.82 19.05
CA TYR A 282 -3.26 10.47 18.50
C TYR A 282 -3.82 9.46 19.50
N GLU A 283 -3.55 9.62 20.80
CA GLU A 283 -4.19 8.80 21.83
C GLU A 283 -5.72 9.00 21.82
N GLU A 284 -6.19 10.26 21.72
CA GLU A 284 -7.61 10.58 21.61
C GLU A 284 -8.23 10.08 20.29
N LYS A 285 -7.49 10.15 19.19
CA LYS A 285 -7.93 9.59 17.90
C LYS A 285 -8.14 8.08 17.99
N ILE A 286 -7.21 7.35 18.63
CA ILE A 286 -7.35 5.91 18.84
C ILE A 286 -8.54 5.60 19.75
N LYS A 287 -8.76 6.38 20.83
CA LYS A 287 -9.94 6.23 21.70
C LYS A 287 -11.25 6.34 20.91
N LYS A 288 -11.39 7.41 20.10
CA LYS A 288 -12.58 7.61 19.24
C LYS A 288 -12.79 6.51 18.21
N ASN A 289 -11.72 5.87 17.75
CA ASN A 289 -11.80 4.78 16.78
C ASN A 289 -12.29 3.44 17.39
N ILE A 290 -12.26 3.31 18.72
CA ILE A 290 -12.75 2.14 19.48
C ILE A 290 -14.26 2.26 19.77
N GLU A 291 -14.76 3.49 19.96
CA GLU A 291 -16.16 3.82 20.26
C GLU A 291 -17.08 3.64 19.03
#